data_AF-A0A3N5JI01-F1
#
_entry.id   AF-A0A3N5JI01-F1
#
_cell.length_a   1.000
_cell.length_b   1.000
_cell.length_c   1.000
_cell.angle_alpha   90.00
_cell.angle_beta   90.00
_cell.angle_gamma   90.00
#
_symmetry.space_group_name_H-M   'P 1'
#
loop_
_entity.id
_entity.type
_entity.pdbx_description
1 polymer ?
#
loop_
_entity_poly.entity_id
_entity_poly.type
_entity_poly.pdbx_seq_one_letter_code
_entity_poly.pdbx_strand_id
1 'polypeptide(L)'
;RIAYRHPVTDARVGVTDDTPVFTDAALGELIQDYVSTARFAAAAGYDFVDIKSCHGYLLHEFLTAHTRPGPYGGPFENRTRLFREIVAAIRRDVPGLHLGVRLSAYDFVPFAHPKPGEGSRGVPMEYRSYLPWKFGFGANPDNPVEIDLTEPVAFLRLCRDLDIRLVNISAGCPYTNPHIVRPATFPPSDGYPPPEDPLVGCARLVGAAMRLKAAVPELTFVGTGYTYLQEFLPHVAQAQVRLGHVDVVGVGRMVLSYPEFPRDVLHGRPLQRKRLCRTFSDCTTGPRNKMVSGCYPLDPFYKARPEAGVIQELRRKAGR
;
A
#
# COMPACT_ATOMS: atom_id res chain seq x y z
N ARG A 1 17.25 -0.78 -6.80
CA ARG A 1 17.98 0.15 -5.91
C ARG A 1 17.08 0.52 -4.74
N ILE A 2 17.65 0.86 -3.59
CA ILE A 2 16.96 1.12 -2.31
C ILE A 2 17.45 2.44 -1.70
N ALA A 3 16.67 3.02 -0.79
CA ALA A 3 17.04 4.26 -0.09
C ALA A 3 18.08 4.02 1.02
N TYR A 4 18.02 2.88 1.72
CA TYR A 4 18.95 2.55 2.81
C TYR A 4 18.89 1.05 3.13
N ARG A 5 19.83 0.56 3.94
CA ARG A 5 19.88 -0.83 4.42
C ARG A 5 18.85 -1.08 5.53
N HIS A 6 17.90 -1.98 5.32
CA HIS A 6 16.89 -2.34 6.31
C HIS A 6 17.28 -3.65 7.02
N PRO A 7 17.57 -3.64 8.34
CA PRO A 7 18.20 -4.78 9.01
C PRO A 7 17.37 -6.07 8.99
N VAL A 8 16.04 -5.95 9.10
CA VAL A 8 15.15 -7.12 9.08
C VAL A 8 14.89 -7.67 7.67
N THR A 9 14.56 -6.80 6.70
CA THR A 9 14.21 -7.26 5.35
C THR A 9 15.42 -7.65 4.51
N ASP A 10 16.56 -6.99 4.68
CA ASP A 10 17.78 -7.34 3.95
C ASP A 10 18.26 -8.75 4.30
N ALA A 11 18.25 -9.09 5.59
CA ALA A 11 18.57 -10.43 6.08
C ALA A 11 17.65 -11.49 5.47
N ARG A 12 16.37 -11.16 5.25
CA ARG A 12 15.39 -12.07 4.64
C ARG A 12 15.68 -12.37 3.16
N VAL A 13 16.25 -11.42 2.42
CA VAL A 13 16.51 -11.57 0.97
C VAL A 13 18.00 -11.75 0.64
N GLY A 14 18.87 -11.82 1.64
CA GLY A 14 20.30 -12.06 1.45
C GLY A 14 21.08 -10.89 0.84
N VAL A 15 20.60 -9.66 1.01
CA VAL A 15 21.31 -8.46 0.54
C VAL A 15 22.43 -8.17 1.53
N THR A 16 23.69 -8.10 1.07
CA THR A 16 24.88 -8.06 1.94
C THR A 16 25.84 -6.90 1.66
N ASP A 17 25.63 -6.16 0.57
CA ASP A 17 26.45 -4.99 0.21
C ASP A 17 25.60 -3.76 -0.18
N ASP A 18 26.26 -2.60 -0.31
CA ASP A 18 25.61 -1.30 -0.55
C ASP A 18 25.45 -0.94 -2.03
N THR A 19 25.81 -1.82 -2.96
CA THR A 19 25.60 -1.62 -4.41
C THR A 19 24.18 -1.19 -4.78
N PRO A 20 23.09 -1.74 -4.17
CA PRO A 20 21.75 -1.30 -4.49
C PRO A 20 21.37 0.05 -3.87
N VAL A 21 22.12 0.62 -2.94
CA VAL A 21 21.77 1.88 -2.27
C VAL A 21 21.97 3.06 -3.22
N PHE A 22 20.98 3.95 -3.33
CA PHE A 22 21.13 5.18 -4.10
C PHE A 22 22.16 6.12 -3.47
N THR A 23 23.13 6.59 -4.26
CA THR A 23 23.97 7.74 -3.87
C THR A 23 23.17 9.04 -4.02
N ASP A 24 23.55 10.09 -3.29
CA ASP A 24 22.86 11.39 -3.38
C ASP A 24 22.97 12.00 -4.79
N ALA A 25 24.11 11.83 -5.46
CA ALA A 25 24.30 12.28 -6.84
C ALA A 25 23.35 11.59 -7.83
N ALA A 26 23.09 10.29 -7.65
CA ALA A 26 22.20 9.53 -8.53
C ALA A 26 20.72 9.90 -8.37
N LEU A 27 20.33 10.61 -7.30
CA LEU A 27 18.95 11.06 -7.10
C LEU A 27 18.55 12.19 -8.05
N GLY A 28 19.52 12.98 -8.53
CA GLY A 28 19.25 14.00 -9.55
C GLY A 28 18.73 13.39 -10.86
N GLU A 29 19.35 12.30 -11.30
CA GLU A 29 18.91 11.54 -12.48
C GLU A 29 17.52 10.92 -12.25
N LEU A 30 17.30 10.34 -11.06
CA LEU A 30 16.00 9.78 -10.70
C LEU A 30 14.88 10.83 -10.79
N ILE A 31 15.12 12.07 -10.33
CA ILE A 31 14.14 13.16 -10.46
C ILE A 31 13.79 13.41 -11.93
N GLN A 32 14.77 13.35 -12.85
CA GLN A 32 14.52 13.50 -14.28
C GLN A 32 13.73 12.32 -14.87
N ASP A 33 13.91 11.10 -14.35
CA ASP A 33 13.08 9.95 -14.75
C ASP A 33 11.61 10.16 -14.37
N TYR A 34 11.34 10.71 -13.18
CA TYR A 34 9.99 11.09 -12.76
C TYR A 34 9.38 12.16 -13.67
N VAL A 35 10.13 13.21 -14.02
CA VAL A 35 9.68 14.25 -14.95
C VAL A 35 9.40 13.67 -16.34
N SER A 36 10.30 12.84 -16.86
CA SER A 36 10.14 12.21 -18.18
C SER A 36 8.89 11.34 -18.23
N THR A 37 8.62 10.58 -17.15
CA THR A 37 7.40 9.79 -17.00
C THR A 37 6.16 10.66 -16.92
N ALA A 38 6.22 11.79 -16.19
CA ALA A 38 5.12 12.74 -16.10
C ALA A 38 4.80 13.40 -17.46
N ARG A 39 5.82 13.76 -18.24
CA ARG A 39 5.65 14.26 -19.62
C ARG A 39 4.97 13.21 -20.50
N PHE A 40 5.40 11.96 -20.41
CA PHE A 40 4.77 10.86 -21.14
C PHE A 40 3.29 10.69 -20.75
N ALA A 41 2.98 10.70 -19.44
CA ALA A 41 1.61 10.61 -18.96
C ALA A 41 0.73 11.77 -19.48
N ALA A 42 1.23 13.00 -19.43
CA ALA A 42 0.52 14.16 -19.96
C ALA A 42 0.30 14.05 -21.48
N ALA A 43 1.33 13.63 -22.24
CA ALA A 43 1.22 13.42 -23.69
C ALA A 43 0.24 12.30 -24.06
N ALA A 44 0.11 11.28 -23.21
CA ALA A 44 -0.86 10.21 -23.35
C ALA A 44 -2.30 10.60 -22.93
N GLY A 45 -2.50 11.83 -22.43
CA GLY A 45 -3.82 12.35 -22.06
C GLY A 45 -4.28 11.97 -20.65
N TYR A 46 -3.39 11.58 -19.74
CA TYR A 46 -3.75 11.38 -18.34
C TYR A 46 -4.00 12.72 -17.64
N ASP A 47 -5.08 12.82 -16.88
CA ASP A 47 -5.40 14.03 -16.09
C ASP A 47 -4.44 14.25 -14.91
N PHE A 48 -3.91 13.15 -14.36
CA PHE A 48 -3.04 13.20 -13.18
C PHE A 48 -2.08 12.01 -13.10
N VAL A 49 -1.05 12.15 -12.27
CA VAL A 49 -0.16 11.04 -11.86
C VAL A 49 -0.16 10.85 -10.35
N ASP A 50 -0.01 9.60 -9.92
CA ASP A 50 0.14 9.22 -8.50
C ASP A 50 1.63 9.10 -8.16
N ILE A 51 2.11 9.97 -7.26
CA ILE A 51 3.47 9.91 -6.71
C ILE A 51 3.48 8.88 -5.59
N LYS A 52 3.70 7.63 -6.01
CA LYS A 52 3.66 6.42 -5.19
C LYS A 52 4.60 6.52 -3.98
N SER A 53 4.02 6.70 -2.79
CA SER A 53 4.74 6.84 -1.50
C SER A 53 4.22 5.82 -0.48
N CYS A 54 4.10 4.56 -0.89
CA CYS A 54 3.52 3.49 -0.07
C CYS A 54 4.19 2.15 -0.32
N HIS A 55 3.84 1.16 0.52
CA HIS A 55 4.08 -0.26 0.28
C HIS A 55 5.55 -0.69 0.31
N GLY A 56 6.41 0.10 0.96
CA GLY A 56 7.85 -0.15 0.98
C GLY A 56 8.54 0.11 -0.37
N TYR A 57 7.88 0.81 -1.31
CA TYR A 57 8.55 1.26 -2.54
C TYR A 57 9.43 2.49 -2.26
N LEU A 58 10.27 2.85 -3.22
CA LEU A 58 11.38 3.78 -3.06
C LEU A 58 11.05 5.07 -2.26
N LEU A 59 10.00 5.82 -2.63
CA LEU A 59 9.68 7.05 -1.90
C LEU A 59 9.20 6.78 -0.47
N HIS A 60 8.55 5.64 -0.22
CA HIS A 60 8.23 5.18 1.13
C HIS A 60 9.49 4.79 1.91
N GLU A 61 10.49 4.18 1.26
CA GLU A 61 11.79 3.93 1.91
C GLU A 61 12.46 5.24 2.31
N PHE A 62 12.41 6.29 1.48
CA PHE A 62 12.90 7.62 1.87
C PHE A 62 12.14 8.20 3.06
N LEU A 63 10.82 8.02 3.13
CA LEU A 63 10.04 8.35 4.33
C LEU A 63 10.45 7.56 5.57
N THR A 64 11.19 6.46 5.47
CA THR A 64 11.68 5.69 6.63
C THR A 64 13.20 5.75 6.79
N ALA A 65 13.88 6.60 6.01
CA ALA A 65 15.33 6.69 5.94
C ALA A 65 15.96 7.44 7.13
N HIS A 66 15.57 7.10 8.36
CA HIS A 66 16.06 7.76 9.59
C HIS A 66 17.56 7.54 9.83
N THR A 67 18.12 6.45 9.29
CA THR A 67 19.53 6.09 9.43
C THR A 67 20.36 6.41 8.18
N ARG A 68 19.73 6.86 7.09
CA ARG A 68 20.44 7.26 5.88
C ARG A 68 21.27 8.53 6.16
N PRO A 69 22.56 8.57 5.80
CA PRO A 69 23.37 9.78 5.93
C PRO A 69 23.00 10.82 4.87
N GLY A 70 23.53 12.04 5.02
CA GLY A 70 23.41 13.07 4.01
C GLY A 70 22.05 13.78 3.99
N PRO A 71 21.75 14.53 2.92
CA PRO A 71 20.63 15.47 2.87
C PRO A 71 19.27 14.81 2.63
N TYR A 72 19.23 13.49 2.37
CA TYR A 72 18.02 12.72 2.11
C TYR A 72 17.65 11.73 3.23
N GLY A 73 18.28 11.84 4.40
CA GLY A 73 18.02 10.98 5.55
C GLY A 73 18.02 11.71 6.89
N GLY A 74 17.62 10.99 7.95
CA GLY A 74 17.54 11.53 9.31
C GLY A 74 16.23 12.30 9.56
N PRO A 75 16.27 13.61 9.87
CA PRO A 75 15.07 14.40 10.15
C PRO A 75 14.01 14.34 9.04
N PHE A 76 12.75 14.58 9.41
CA PHE A 76 11.60 14.55 8.49
C PHE A 76 11.82 15.42 7.23
N GLU A 77 12.36 16.62 7.40
CA GLU A 77 12.65 17.54 6.29
C GLU A 77 13.59 16.92 5.25
N ASN A 78 14.63 16.20 5.68
CA ASN A 78 15.57 15.55 4.78
C ASN A 78 14.94 14.31 4.12
N ARG A 79 14.24 13.47 4.89
CA ARG A 79 13.56 12.26 4.37
C ARG A 79 12.48 12.58 3.32
N THR A 80 11.87 13.74 3.40
CA THR A 80 10.87 14.22 2.44
C THR A 80 11.45 15.04 1.29
N ARG A 81 12.76 15.34 1.30
CA ARG A 81 13.43 16.18 0.29
C ARG A 81 13.24 15.65 -1.12
N LEU A 82 13.52 14.37 -1.36
CA LEU A 82 13.38 13.76 -2.69
C LEU A 82 11.96 13.90 -3.22
N PHE A 83 10.96 13.66 -2.37
CA PHE A 83 9.56 13.85 -2.72
C PHE A 83 9.26 15.29 -3.13
N ARG A 84 9.70 16.29 -2.34
CA ARG A 84 9.52 17.71 -2.66
C ARG A 84 10.19 18.10 -3.97
N GLU A 85 11.40 17.61 -4.22
CA GLU A 85 12.15 17.91 -5.45
C GLU A 85 11.51 17.28 -6.68
N ILE A 86 10.99 16.05 -6.59
CA ILE A 86 10.19 15.41 -7.65
C ILE A 86 8.95 16.25 -7.96
N VAL A 87 8.19 16.64 -6.92
CA VAL A 87 6.97 17.44 -7.09
C VAL A 87 7.29 18.78 -7.74
N ALA A 88 8.31 19.49 -7.25
CA ALA A 88 8.73 20.77 -7.80
C ALA A 88 9.19 20.65 -9.27
N ALA A 89 9.94 19.61 -9.61
CA ALA A 89 10.42 19.37 -10.96
C ALA A 89 9.27 19.05 -11.93
N ILE A 90 8.31 18.19 -11.53
CA ILE A 90 7.14 17.88 -12.36
C ILE A 90 6.28 19.14 -12.55
N ARG A 91 6.02 19.91 -11.49
CA ARG A 91 5.23 21.15 -11.61
C ARG A 91 5.87 22.18 -12.52
N ARG A 92 7.20 22.31 -12.49
CA ARG A 92 7.95 23.22 -13.37
C ARG A 92 7.85 22.78 -14.83
N ASP A 93 8.01 21.49 -15.10
CA ASP A 93 8.20 20.99 -16.47
C ASP A 93 6.92 20.46 -17.12
N VAL A 94 5.87 20.21 -16.32
CA VAL A 94 4.57 19.67 -16.73
C VAL A 94 3.43 20.34 -15.94
N PRO A 95 3.28 21.69 -15.98
CA PRO A 95 2.42 22.44 -15.07
C PRO A 95 0.92 22.08 -15.12
N GLY A 96 0.43 21.57 -16.26
CA GLY A 96 -0.98 21.19 -16.44
C GLY A 96 -1.36 19.83 -15.85
N LEU A 97 -0.39 19.01 -15.45
CA LEU A 97 -0.66 17.66 -14.94
C LEU A 97 -0.96 17.72 -13.44
N HIS A 98 -2.11 17.17 -13.01
CA HIS A 98 -2.43 17.10 -11.59
C HIS A 98 -1.60 16.01 -10.89
N LEU A 99 -1.38 16.18 -9.58
CA LEU A 99 -0.61 15.25 -8.76
C LEU A 99 -1.50 14.69 -7.66
N GLY A 100 -1.45 13.37 -7.48
CA GLY A 100 -1.98 12.66 -6.33
C GLY A 100 -0.88 11.89 -5.61
N VAL A 101 -1.16 11.41 -4.40
CA VAL A 101 -0.23 10.56 -3.65
C VAL A 101 -0.97 9.37 -3.04
N ARG A 102 -0.42 8.18 -3.24
CA ARG A 102 -0.76 7.03 -2.41
C ARG A 102 0.24 6.82 -1.28
N LEU A 103 -0.24 6.90 -0.04
CA LEU A 103 0.56 6.85 1.18
C LEU A 103 0.30 5.55 1.96
N SER A 104 1.34 4.91 2.48
CA SER A 104 1.17 3.95 3.58
C SER A 104 1.21 4.74 4.88
N ALA A 105 0.04 4.99 5.45
CA ALA A 105 -0.13 5.85 6.61
C ALA A 105 0.47 5.26 7.88
N TYR A 106 0.67 3.95 7.92
CA TYR A 106 1.36 3.28 9.01
C TYR A 106 1.98 2.00 8.49
N ASP A 107 3.11 1.65 9.07
CA ASP A 107 3.77 0.35 8.93
C ASP A 107 3.73 -0.39 10.25
N PHE A 108 3.93 -1.70 10.18
CA PHE A 108 4.37 -2.50 11.31
C PHE A 108 5.69 -3.16 10.98
N VAL A 109 6.39 -3.66 12.00
CA VAL A 109 7.52 -4.57 11.80
C VAL A 109 7.16 -5.69 10.83
N PRO A 110 8.12 -6.24 10.08
CA PRO A 110 7.84 -7.42 9.25
C PRO A 110 7.28 -8.59 10.07
N PHE A 111 6.35 -9.33 9.48
CA PHE A 111 5.80 -10.56 10.07
C PHE A 111 6.26 -11.77 9.27
N ALA A 112 6.29 -12.92 9.94
CA ALA A 112 6.65 -14.21 9.36
C ALA A 112 5.67 -15.30 9.80
N HIS A 113 5.81 -16.47 9.18
CA HIS A 113 5.21 -17.69 9.72
C HIS A 113 5.77 -17.95 11.13
N PRO A 114 4.94 -18.47 12.05
CA PRO A 114 5.44 -18.93 13.33
C PRO A 114 6.40 -20.11 13.11
N LYS A 115 7.37 -20.28 14.01
CA LYS A 115 8.23 -21.47 13.97
C LYS A 115 7.41 -22.73 14.29
N PRO A 116 7.86 -23.92 13.87
CA PRO A 116 7.19 -25.17 14.25
C PRO A 116 6.98 -25.25 15.77
N GLY A 117 5.72 -25.39 16.20
CA GLY A 117 5.34 -25.46 17.62
C GLY A 117 4.95 -24.12 18.29
N GLU A 118 5.13 -22.97 17.62
CA GLU A 118 4.86 -21.64 18.21
C GLU A 118 3.46 -21.07 17.84
N GLY A 119 2.58 -21.89 17.28
CA GLY A 119 1.21 -21.53 16.92
C GLY A 119 0.91 -21.60 15.42
N SER A 120 -0.27 -21.12 15.04
CA SER A 120 -0.79 -21.23 13.66
C SER A 120 -0.97 -19.89 12.94
N ARG A 121 -0.66 -18.77 13.59
CA ARG A 121 -0.85 -17.42 13.07
C ARG A 121 0.49 -16.70 12.89
N GLY A 122 0.53 -15.76 11.93
CA GLY A 122 1.72 -14.95 11.68
C GLY A 122 2.15 -14.17 12.92
N VAL A 123 3.45 -14.07 13.13
CA VAL A 123 4.05 -13.39 14.29
C VAL A 123 4.98 -12.29 13.80
N PRO A 124 5.15 -11.19 14.57
CA PRO A 124 6.16 -10.20 14.27
C PRO A 124 7.55 -10.85 14.31
N MET A 125 8.40 -10.51 13.34
CA MET A 125 9.82 -10.88 13.35
C MET A 125 10.53 -10.22 14.54
N GLU A 126 11.74 -10.68 14.88
CA GLU A 126 12.55 -10.05 15.93
C GLU A 126 12.80 -8.58 15.57
N TYR A 127 12.36 -7.68 16.45
CA TYR A 127 12.56 -6.23 16.31
C TYR A 127 13.05 -5.56 17.60
N ARG A 128 13.04 -6.27 18.74
CA ARG A 128 13.30 -5.70 20.07
C ARG A 128 14.73 -5.21 20.20
N SER A 129 15.66 -5.90 19.55
CA SER A 129 17.06 -5.47 19.44
C SER A 129 17.26 -4.16 18.66
N TYR A 130 16.24 -3.72 17.91
CA TYR A 130 16.26 -2.49 17.11
C TYR A 130 15.42 -1.36 17.72
N LEU A 131 14.99 -1.47 18.98
CA LEU A 131 14.29 -0.39 19.66
C LEU A 131 15.26 0.73 20.09
N PRO A 132 14.88 2.02 19.98
CA PRO A 132 13.63 2.51 19.38
C PRO A 132 13.61 2.27 17.86
N TRP A 133 12.47 1.80 17.36
CA TRP A 133 12.27 1.38 15.97
C TRP A 133 12.33 2.58 15.01
N LYS A 134 13.17 2.45 13.99
CA LYS A 134 13.46 3.50 13.00
C LYS A 134 13.16 3.08 11.55
N PHE A 135 12.50 1.95 11.36
CA PHE A 135 12.35 1.31 10.05
C PHE A 135 10.89 1.15 9.63
N GLY A 136 10.05 2.12 10.00
CA GLY A 136 8.64 2.15 9.64
C GLY A 136 8.10 3.57 9.68
N PHE A 137 7.19 3.90 8.76
CA PHE A 137 6.51 5.18 8.73
C PHE A 137 5.19 5.07 9.48
N GLY A 138 4.87 6.03 10.33
CA GLY A 138 3.64 6.01 11.11
C GLY A 138 3.53 4.85 12.13
N ALA A 139 4.67 4.35 12.60
CA ALA A 139 4.79 3.28 13.59
C ALA A 139 5.27 3.86 14.92
N ASN A 140 4.74 3.35 16.04
CA ASN A 140 5.24 3.72 17.36
C ASN A 140 6.70 3.21 17.53
N PRO A 141 7.68 4.07 17.84
CA PRO A 141 9.08 3.68 17.95
C PRO A 141 9.35 2.72 19.12
N ASP A 142 8.55 2.75 20.18
CA ASP A 142 8.72 1.87 21.34
C ASP A 142 7.93 0.56 21.19
N ASN A 143 6.87 0.58 20.38
CA ASN A 143 6.08 -0.59 20.05
C ASN A 143 5.65 -0.60 18.57
N PRO A 144 6.51 -1.07 17.65
CA PRO A 144 6.28 -0.96 16.20
C PRO A 144 5.21 -1.90 15.61
N VAL A 145 4.31 -2.43 16.45
CA VAL A 145 3.01 -3.00 16.04
C VAL A 145 1.83 -2.10 16.40
N GLU A 146 2.10 -0.91 16.94
CA GLU A 146 1.14 0.16 17.18
C GLU A 146 1.31 1.31 16.19
N ILE A 147 0.22 2.02 15.94
CA ILE A 147 0.18 3.14 14.99
C ILE A 147 0.50 4.44 15.70
N ASP A 148 1.43 5.21 15.15
CA ASP A 148 1.63 6.62 15.45
C ASP A 148 1.35 7.46 14.19
N LEU A 149 0.29 8.27 14.19
CA LEU A 149 -0.08 9.07 13.00
C LEU A 149 0.61 10.45 12.94
N THR A 150 1.54 10.75 13.84
CA THR A 150 2.19 12.07 13.92
C THR A 150 2.91 12.45 12.62
N GLU A 151 3.83 11.62 12.13
CA GLU A 151 4.51 11.88 10.85
C GLU A 151 3.59 11.77 9.63
N PRO A 152 2.66 10.78 9.55
CA PRO A 152 1.65 10.74 8.49
C PRO A 152 0.84 12.03 8.36
N VAL A 153 0.40 12.63 9.47
CA VAL A 153 -0.29 13.92 9.47
C VAL A 153 0.62 15.03 8.97
N ALA A 154 1.89 15.07 9.41
CA ALA A 154 2.86 16.05 8.94
C ALA A 154 3.11 15.93 7.42
N PHE A 155 3.20 14.71 6.90
CA PHE A 155 3.38 14.46 5.47
C PHE A 155 2.16 14.87 4.64
N LEU A 156 0.94 14.62 5.15
CA LEU A 156 -0.26 15.08 4.46
C LEU A 156 -0.38 16.61 4.44
N ARG A 157 0.02 17.29 5.52
CA ARG A 157 0.14 18.77 5.51
C ARG A 157 1.17 19.24 4.49
N LEU A 158 2.31 18.57 4.39
CA LEU A 158 3.28 18.84 3.34
C LEU A 158 2.67 18.64 1.94
N CYS A 159 1.91 17.57 1.70
CA CYS A 159 1.19 17.38 0.43
C CYS A 159 0.24 18.55 0.13
N ARG A 160 -0.56 19.00 1.11
CA ARG A 160 -1.43 20.16 0.98
C ARG A 160 -0.65 21.41 0.58
N ASP A 161 0.47 21.67 1.26
CA ASP A 161 1.29 22.86 1.05
C ASP A 161 1.99 22.84 -0.31
N LEU A 162 2.21 21.66 -0.89
CA LEU A 162 2.70 21.45 -2.25
C LEU A 162 1.59 21.41 -3.32
N ASP A 163 0.36 21.76 -2.96
CA ASP A 163 -0.83 21.70 -3.81
C ASP A 163 -1.09 20.32 -4.43
N ILE A 164 -0.90 19.27 -3.63
CA ILE A 164 -1.36 17.90 -3.92
C ILE A 164 -2.67 17.71 -3.17
N ARG A 165 -3.78 17.57 -3.91
CA ARG A 165 -5.12 17.53 -3.32
C ARG A 165 -5.68 16.11 -3.16
N LEU A 166 -5.27 15.17 -3.99
CA LEU A 166 -5.78 13.79 -3.96
C LEU A 166 -4.83 12.88 -3.19
N VAL A 167 -5.30 12.29 -2.09
CA VAL A 167 -4.52 11.34 -1.29
C VAL A 167 -5.24 10.01 -1.15
N ASN A 168 -4.54 8.92 -1.43
CA ASN A 168 -5.03 7.56 -1.25
C ASN A 168 -4.35 6.91 -0.05
N ILE A 169 -5.14 6.62 0.98
CA ILE A 169 -4.65 6.06 2.23
C ILE A 169 -4.57 4.54 2.14
N SER A 170 -3.39 4.02 2.39
CA SER A 170 -3.06 2.60 2.52
C SER A 170 -2.20 2.38 3.76
N ALA A 171 -1.61 1.20 3.91
CA ALA A 171 -0.76 0.85 5.05
C ALA A 171 0.19 -0.29 4.68
N GLY A 172 1.29 -0.39 5.41
CA GLY A 172 2.25 -1.50 5.41
C GLY A 172 2.88 -1.80 4.07
N CYS A 173 3.68 -2.88 4.04
CA CYS A 173 4.20 -3.46 2.81
C CYS A 173 3.52 -4.82 2.53
N PRO A 174 3.03 -5.10 1.30
CA PRO A 174 2.32 -6.34 0.99
C PRO A 174 3.20 -7.60 1.04
N TYR A 175 4.53 -7.46 1.11
CA TYR A 175 5.49 -8.57 1.20
C TYR A 175 5.86 -8.94 2.65
N THR A 176 5.67 -8.02 3.59
CA THR A 176 6.01 -8.19 5.01
C THR A 176 4.76 -8.15 5.91
N ASN A 177 3.75 -7.36 5.52
CA ASN A 177 2.54 -7.08 6.28
C ASN A 177 1.26 -7.20 5.43
N PRO A 178 1.04 -8.28 4.63
CA PRO A 178 -0.16 -8.40 3.81
C PRO A 178 -1.48 -8.24 4.59
N HIS A 179 -1.54 -8.67 5.85
CA HIS A 179 -2.77 -8.60 6.65
C HIS A 179 -3.25 -7.16 6.93
N ILE A 180 -2.35 -6.18 7.11
CA ILE A 180 -2.74 -4.77 7.32
C ILE A 180 -2.95 -4.00 6.02
N VAL A 181 -2.25 -4.37 4.95
CA VAL A 181 -2.37 -3.70 3.64
C VAL A 181 -3.67 -4.09 2.95
N ARG A 182 -4.01 -5.39 3.06
CA ARG A 182 -5.05 -6.04 2.26
C ARG A 182 -5.72 -7.18 3.04
N PRO A 183 -6.50 -6.86 4.08
CA PRO A 183 -7.18 -7.87 4.89
C PRO A 183 -7.86 -8.93 4.01
N ALA A 184 -7.61 -10.19 4.35
CA ALA A 184 -8.05 -11.35 3.59
C ALA A 184 -8.08 -12.57 4.51
N THR A 185 -9.12 -13.40 4.40
CA THR A 185 -9.15 -14.71 5.07
C THR A 185 -8.07 -15.62 4.52
N PHE A 186 -7.82 -15.54 3.21
CA PHE A 186 -6.85 -16.36 2.51
C PHE A 186 -5.67 -15.49 2.07
N PRO A 187 -4.52 -15.53 2.77
CA PRO A 187 -3.33 -14.78 2.38
C PRO A 187 -2.79 -15.27 1.02
N PRO A 188 -1.90 -14.51 0.36
CA PRO A 188 -1.21 -15.00 -0.85
C PRO A 188 -0.38 -16.26 -0.55
N SER A 189 0.00 -17.01 -1.59
CA SER A 189 0.64 -18.34 -1.46
C SER A 189 1.96 -18.33 -0.68
N ASP A 190 2.63 -17.19 -0.63
CA ASP A 190 3.91 -16.91 0.03
C ASP A 190 3.72 -16.05 1.30
N GLY A 191 2.49 -15.90 1.78
CA GLY A 191 2.15 -15.17 3.00
C GLY A 191 1.88 -16.09 4.19
N TYR A 192 1.87 -15.51 5.38
CA TYR A 192 1.52 -16.20 6.62
C TYR A 192 0.01 -16.15 6.92
N PRO A 193 -0.51 -17.09 7.73
CA PRO A 193 -1.89 -17.02 8.21
C PRO A 193 -2.12 -15.73 9.01
N PRO A 194 -3.24 -14.99 8.81
CA PRO A 194 -3.46 -13.71 9.46
C PRO A 194 -3.29 -13.77 10.99
N PRO A 195 -2.60 -12.79 11.62
CA PRO A 195 -2.43 -12.73 13.09
C PRO A 195 -3.75 -12.51 13.82
N GLU A 196 -4.72 -11.92 13.12
CA GLU A 196 -6.00 -11.46 13.65
C GLU A 196 -7.12 -11.74 12.65
N ASP A 197 -8.36 -11.57 13.09
CA ASP A 197 -9.50 -11.57 12.17
C ASP A 197 -9.32 -10.44 11.14
N PRO A 198 -9.42 -10.70 9.82
CA PRO A 198 -9.22 -9.65 8.82
C PRO A 198 -10.20 -8.47 8.94
N LEU A 199 -11.35 -8.63 9.60
CA LEU A 199 -12.24 -7.52 9.91
C LEU A 199 -11.54 -6.47 10.80
N VAL A 200 -10.67 -6.90 11.72
CA VAL A 200 -9.85 -6.01 12.57
C VAL A 200 -8.90 -5.18 11.70
N GLY A 201 -8.20 -5.83 10.76
CA GLY A 201 -7.32 -5.13 9.81
C GLY A 201 -8.08 -4.15 8.92
N CYS A 202 -9.29 -4.52 8.49
CA CYS A 202 -10.17 -3.64 7.71
C CYS A 202 -10.60 -2.42 8.53
N ALA A 203 -11.08 -2.63 9.75
CA ALA A 203 -11.48 -1.57 10.66
C ALA A 203 -10.31 -0.64 11.00
N ARG A 204 -9.11 -1.18 11.22
CA ARG A 204 -7.88 -0.41 11.47
C ARG A 204 -7.57 0.55 10.32
N LEU A 205 -7.59 0.05 9.08
CA LEU A 205 -7.26 0.88 7.91
C LEU A 205 -8.32 1.96 7.66
N VAL A 206 -9.60 1.62 7.81
CA VAL A 206 -10.71 2.60 7.73
C VAL A 206 -10.58 3.66 8.82
N GLY A 207 -10.30 3.25 10.07
CA GLY A 207 -10.11 4.16 11.19
C GLY A 207 -8.86 5.03 11.09
N ALA A 208 -7.78 4.54 10.47
CA ALA A 208 -6.61 5.36 10.15
C ALA A 208 -6.95 6.45 9.12
N ALA A 209 -7.64 6.10 8.03
CA ALA A 209 -8.07 7.07 7.02
C ALA A 209 -8.98 8.16 7.63
N MET A 210 -9.95 7.75 8.47
CA MET A 210 -10.82 8.67 9.21
C MET A 210 -10.03 9.66 10.08
N ARG A 211 -9.10 9.17 10.91
CA ARG A 211 -8.28 10.03 11.79
C ARG A 211 -7.41 11.01 11.00
N LEU A 212 -6.87 10.58 9.85
CA LEU A 212 -6.09 11.45 8.98
C LEU A 212 -6.95 12.50 8.27
N LYS A 213 -8.14 12.14 7.78
CA LYS A 213 -9.08 13.10 7.20
C LYS A 213 -9.52 14.15 8.22
N ALA A 214 -9.75 13.75 9.47
CA ALA A 214 -10.05 14.70 10.54
C ALA A 214 -8.88 15.67 10.83
N ALA A 215 -7.63 15.21 10.67
CA ALA A 215 -6.44 16.03 10.92
C ALA A 215 -6.07 16.97 9.76
N VAL A 216 -6.47 16.64 8.53
CA VAL A 216 -6.18 17.42 7.30
C VAL A 216 -7.41 17.41 6.36
N PRO A 217 -8.55 18.01 6.77
CA PRO A 217 -9.81 17.92 6.04
C PRO A 217 -9.78 18.55 4.64
N GLU A 218 -8.82 19.43 4.36
CA GLU A 218 -8.67 20.16 3.10
C GLU A 218 -8.24 19.29 1.90
N LEU A 219 -7.78 18.07 2.16
CA LEU A 219 -7.42 17.12 1.12
C LEU A 219 -8.61 16.21 0.75
N THR A 220 -8.62 15.76 -0.50
CA THR A 220 -9.54 14.72 -0.99
C THR A 220 -8.97 13.34 -0.67
N PHE A 221 -9.62 12.62 0.25
CA PHE A 221 -9.22 11.31 0.72
C PHE A 221 -9.92 10.18 -0.05
N VAL A 222 -9.11 9.28 -0.58
CA VAL A 222 -9.53 7.97 -1.07
C VAL A 222 -9.30 6.93 0.02
N GLY A 223 -10.38 6.40 0.58
CA GLY A 223 -10.35 5.25 1.49
C GLY A 223 -10.08 3.95 0.75
N THR A 224 -9.22 3.09 1.29
CA THR A 224 -8.91 1.76 0.75
C THR A 224 -9.16 0.65 1.79
N GLY A 225 -9.27 -0.61 1.36
CA GLY A 225 -9.32 -1.79 2.25
C GLY A 225 -10.69 -2.45 2.37
N TYR A 226 -11.72 -1.89 1.74
CA TYR A 226 -13.12 -2.26 1.98
C TYR A 226 -13.55 -3.60 1.34
N THR A 227 -12.76 -4.20 0.44
CA THR A 227 -13.15 -5.42 -0.29
C THR A 227 -13.47 -6.60 0.62
N TYR A 228 -12.87 -6.69 1.81
CA TYR A 228 -13.17 -7.76 2.75
C TYR A 228 -14.63 -7.77 3.22
N LEU A 229 -15.26 -6.59 3.25
CA LEU A 229 -16.65 -6.39 3.67
C LEU A 229 -17.68 -6.94 2.67
N GLN A 230 -17.26 -7.28 1.45
CA GLN A 230 -18.10 -7.95 0.44
C GLN A 230 -19.43 -7.22 0.21
N GLU A 231 -20.57 -7.86 0.47
CA GLU A 231 -21.91 -7.25 0.33
C GLU A 231 -22.13 -6.04 1.25
N PHE A 232 -21.39 -5.92 2.35
CA PHE A 232 -21.47 -4.77 3.26
C PHE A 232 -20.63 -3.58 2.79
N LEU A 233 -19.75 -3.78 1.79
CA LEU A 233 -18.87 -2.72 1.26
C LEU A 233 -19.66 -1.45 0.91
N PRO A 234 -20.76 -1.48 0.14
CA PRO A 234 -21.48 -0.27 -0.24
C PRO A 234 -22.06 0.48 0.97
N HIS A 235 -22.55 -0.25 1.97
CA HIS A 235 -23.14 0.33 3.17
C HIS A 235 -22.08 1.04 4.02
N VAL A 236 -20.94 0.39 4.24
CA VAL A 236 -19.83 0.98 4.99
C VAL A 236 -19.24 2.15 4.20
N ALA A 237 -19.03 2.02 2.89
CA ALA A 237 -18.54 3.10 2.04
C ALA A 237 -19.45 4.34 2.10
N GLN A 238 -20.76 4.14 1.96
CA GLN A 238 -21.75 5.22 2.07
C GLN A 238 -21.71 5.90 3.44
N ALA A 239 -21.53 5.13 4.52
CA ALA A 239 -21.40 5.68 5.86
C ALA A 239 -20.12 6.51 6.02
N GLN A 240 -18.96 6.00 5.57
CA GLN A 240 -17.70 6.73 5.67
C GLN A 240 -17.72 8.04 4.88
N VAL A 241 -18.32 8.05 3.68
CA VAL A 241 -18.48 9.29 2.90
C VAL A 241 -19.47 10.25 3.56
N ARG A 242 -20.63 9.76 4.00
CA ARG A 242 -21.66 10.61 4.62
C ARG A 242 -21.20 11.25 5.93
N LEU A 243 -20.36 10.56 6.69
CA LEU A 243 -19.78 11.06 7.94
C LEU A 243 -18.52 11.92 7.72
N GLY A 244 -18.10 12.15 6.47
CA GLY A 244 -16.91 12.95 6.16
C GLY A 244 -15.59 12.27 6.55
N HIS A 245 -15.57 10.96 6.75
CA HIS A 245 -14.37 10.22 7.10
C HIS A 245 -13.42 10.01 5.91
N VAL A 246 -13.97 10.00 4.70
CA VAL A 246 -13.27 10.01 3.39
C VAL A 246 -14.16 10.68 2.37
N ASP A 247 -13.60 11.14 1.25
CA ASP A 247 -14.37 11.77 0.16
C ASP A 247 -14.77 10.74 -0.91
N VAL A 248 -13.91 9.74 -1.13
CA VAL A 248 -14.13 8.67 -2.12
C VAL A 248 -13.68 7.32 -1.54
N VAL A 249 -14.34 6.23 -1.93
CA VAL A 249 -13.89 4.86 -1.60
C VAL A 249 -13.30 4.19 -2.84
N GLY A 250 -12.01 3.85 -2.76
CA GLY A 250 -11.29 3.11 -3.79
C GLY A 250 -11.60 1.62 -3.75
N VAL A 251 -11.94 1.06 -4.91
CA VAL A 251 -12.29 -0.36 -5.05
C VAL A 251 -11.26 -1.05 -5.96
N GLY A 252 -10.43 -1.93 -5.38
CA GLY A 252 -9.39 -2.67 -6.10
C GLY A 252 -9.82 -4.08 -6.49
N ARG A 253 -9.50 -5.08 -5.67
CA ARG A 253 -9.69 -6.51 -6.00
C ARG A 253 -11.14 -6.90 -6.35
N MET A 254 -12.14 -6.18 -5.87
CA MET A 254 -13.55 -6.44 -6.19
C MET A 254 -13.85 -6.26 -7.68
N VAL A 255 -13.28 -5.23 -8.33
CA VAL A 255 -13.56 -4.97 -9.75
C VAL A 255 -12.89 -5.98 -10.68
N LEU A 256 -11.96 -6.80 -10.20
CA LEU A 256 -11.38 -7.89 -10.99
C LEU A 256 -12.36 -9.04 -11.25
N SER A 257 -13.30 -9.29 -10.31
CA SER A 257 -14.33 -10.32 -10.46
C SER A 257 -15.71 -9.73 -10.81
N TYR A 258 -15.91 -8.46 -10.48
CA TYR A 258 -17.15 -7.74 -10.71
C TYR A 258 -16.88 -6.30 -11.20
N PRO A 259 -16.44 -6.10 -12.46
CA PRO A 259 -16.13 -4.78 -13.01
C PRO A 259 -17.30 -3.78 -12.91
N GLU A 260 -18.54 -4.26 -13.05
CA GLU A 260 -19.73 -3.40 -12.99
C GLU A 260 -20.18 -3.09 -11.55
N PHE A 261 -19.45 -3.55 -10.53
CA PHE A 261 -19.82 -3.36 -9.12
C PHE A 261 -20.14 -1.90 -8.76
N PRO A 262 -19.29 -0.89 -9.09
CA PRO A 262 -19.61 0.50 -8.76
C PRO A 262 -20.90 0.98 -9.44
N ARG A 263 -21.07 0.64 -10.72
CA ARG A 263 -22.26 0.99 -11.51
C ARG A 263 -23.53 0.37 -10.90
N ASP A 264 -23.50 -0.92 -10.64
CA ASP A 264 -24.66 -1.64 -10.12
C ASP A 264 -25.04 -1.13 -8.72
N VAL A 265 -24.07 -0.82 -7.85
CA VAL A 265 -24.30 -0.16 -6.56
C VAL A 265 -24.96 1.21 -6.73
N LEU A 266 -24.42 2.09 -7.58
CA LEU A 266 -24.92 3.45 -7.77
C LEU A 266 -26.32 3.49 -8.38
N HIS A 267 -26.70 2.49 -9.19
CA HIS A 267 -28.04 2.36 -9.74
C HIS A 267 -29.00 1.55 -8.86
N GLY A 268 -28.61 1.19 -7.63
CA GLY A 268 -29.46 0.43 -6.71
C GLY A 268 -29.80 -0.98 -7.21
N ARG A 269 -28.98 -1.56 -8.10
CA ARG A 269 -29.19 -2.91 -8.62
C ARG A 269 -28.80 -3.95 -7.56
N PRO A 270 -29.48 -5.11 -7.51
CA PRO A 270 -29.08 -6.21 -6.65
C PRO A 270 -27.64 -6.67 -6.94
N LEU A 271 -26.83 -6.83 -5.89
CA LEU A 271 -25.45 -7.30 -6.03
C LEU A 271 -25.40 -8.75 -6.54
N GLN A 272 -24.56 -8.98 -7.56
CA GLN A 272 -24.29 -10.33 -8.07
C GLN A 272 -23.36 -11.10 -7.11
N ARG A 273 -23.93 -11.76 -6.09
CA ARG A 273 -23.19 -12.46 -5.01
C ARG A 273 -22.12 -13.46 -5.48
N LYS A 274 -22.32 -14.11 -6.63
CA LYS A 274 -21.35 -15.07 -7.22
C LYS A 274 -20.07 -14.40 -7.74
N ARG A 275 -20.09 -13.08 -7.93
CA ARG A 275 -18.98 -12.28 -8.45
C ARG A 275 -18.26 -11.48 -7.37
N LEU A 276 -18.79 -11.48 -6.14
CA LEU A 276 -18.15 -10.78 -5.02
C LEU A 276 -16.81 -11.44 -4.69
N CYS A 277 -15.75 -10.63 -4.65
CA CYS A 277 -14.42 -11.06 -4.28
C CYS A 277 -14.41 -11.62 -2.86
N ARG A 278 -14.02 -12.90 -2.70
CA ARG A 278 -13.87 -13.55 -1.39
C ARG A 278 -12.45 -13.45 -0.83
N THR A 279 -11.66 -12.50 -1.32
CA THR A 279 -10.28 -12.25 -0.86
C THR A 279 -9.34 -13.46 -0.94
N PHE A 280 -9.48 -14.30 -1.98
CA PHE A 280 -8.64 -15.49 -2.20
C PHE A 280 -7.15 -15.21 -2.43
N SER A 281 -6.80 -13.95 -2.69
CA SER A 281 -5.44 -13.48 -2.95
C SER A 281 -4.79 -13.94 -4.27
N ASP A 282 -5.49 -14.68 -5.12
CA ASP A 282 -4.97 -15.15 -6.42
C ASP A 282 -4.56 -14.04 -7.39
N CYS A 283 -5.28 -12.92 -7.35
CA CYS A 283 -4.93 -11.72 -8.11
C CYS A 283 -3.52 -11.18 -7.78
N THR A 284 -2.89 -11.70 -6.73
CA THR A 284 -1.49 -11.41 -6.40
C THR A 284 -0.61 -12.65 -6.48
N THR A 285 -1.13 -13.83 -6.13
CA THR A 285 -0.43 -15.09 -6.36
C THR A 285 0.02 -15.22 -7.81
N GLY A 286 -0.83 -14.84 -8.78
CA GLY A 286 -0.49 -14.88 -10.20
C GLY A 286 0.77 -14.06 -10.55
N PRO A 287 0.74 -12.73 -10.39
CA PRO A 287 1.90 -11.87 -10.66
C PRO A 287 3.17 -12.24 -9.90
N ARG A 288 3.05 -12.72 -8.65
CA ARG A 288 4.22 -13.20 -7.87
C ARG A 288 4.89 -14.43 -8.50
N ASN A 289 4.16 -15.19 -9.31
CA ASN A 289 4.64 -16.33 -10.06
C ASN A 289 4.76 -16.03 -11.56
N LYS A 290 4.96 -14.75 -11.92
CA LYS A 290 5.13 -14.28 -13.32
C LYS A 290 3.93 -14.55 -14.23
N MET A 291 2.73 -14.67 -13.66
CA MET A 291 1.48 -14.84 -14.40
C MET A 291 0.68 -13.53 -14.44
N VAL A 292 -0.28 -13.43 -15.36
CA VAL A 292 -1.16 -12.26 -15.45
C VAL A 292 -1.98 -12.06 -14.17
N SER A 293 -2.26 -10.80 -13.81
CA SER A 293 -3.13 -10.48 -12.67
C SER A 293 -4.60 -10.66 -13.04
N GLY A 294 -5.39 -11.32 -12.21
CA GLY A 294 -6.84 -11.46 -12.45
C GLY A 294 -7.57 -12.27 -11.39
N CYS A 295 -8.83 -12.62 -11.66
CA CYS A 295 -9.66 -13.43 -10.76
C CYS A 295 -9.89 -14.85 -11.28
N TYR A 296 -8.87 -15.70 -11.16
CA TYR A 296 -8.92 -17.13 -11.49
C TYR A 296 -10.13 -17.94 -10.96
N PRO A 297 -10.68 -17.68 -9.76
CA PRO A 297 -11.80 -18.48 -9.25
C PRO A 297 -13.19 -18.03 -9.73
N LEU A 298 -13.39 -16.73 -9.99
CA LEU A 298 -14.72 -16.16 -10.19
C LEU A 298 -14.94 -15.58 -11.59
N ASP A 299 -13.88 -15.14 -12.26
CA ASP A 299 -13.98 -14.57 -13.61
C ASP A 299 -13.86 -15.69 -14.67
N PRO A 300 -14.84 -15.83 -15.59
CA PRO A 300 -14.83 -16.91 -16.59
C PRO A 300 -13.60 -16.91 -17.51
N PHE A 301 -13.09 -15.73 -17.89
CA PHE A 301 -11.91 -15.61 -18.73
C PHE A 301 -10.69 -16.17 -18.00
N TYR A 302 -10.44 -15.74 -16.75
CA TYR A 302 -9.30 -16.25 -15.99
C TYR A 302 -9.45 -17.71 -15.58
N LYS A 303 -10.68 -18.18 -15.33
CA LYS A 303 -10.95 -19.57 -14.95
C LYS A 303 -10.63 -20.57 -16.08
N ALA A 304 -10.83 -20.17 -17.33
CA ALA A 304 -10.56 -21.01 -18.50
C ALA A 304 -9.08 -21.07 -18.90
N ARG A 305 -8.22 -20.24 -18.27
CA ARG A 305 -6.79 -20.17 -18.61
C ARG A 305 -5.99 -21.33 -17.99
N PRO A 306 -4.92 -21.82 -18.65
CA PRO A 306 -4.02 -22.82 -18.08
C PRO A 306 -3.45 -22.44 -16.71
N GLU A 307 -3.17 -21.15 -16.51
CA GLU A 307 -2.66 -20.59 -15.25
C GLU A 307 -3.61 -20.84 -14.06
N ALA A 308 -4.92 -21.06 -14.30
CA ALA A 308 -5.86 -21.41 -13.22
C ALA A 308 -5.50 -22.72 -12.53
N GLY A 309 -5.01 -23.72 -13.28
CA GLY A 309 -4.54 -25.00 -12.72
C GLY A 309 -3.30 -24.81 -11.85
N VAL A 310 -2.36 -23.98 -12.30
CA VAL A 310 -1.16 -23.63 -11.53
C VAL A 310 -1.52 -22.94 -10.22
N ILE A 311 -2.46 -21.98 -10.27
CA ILE A 311 -2.97 -21.30 -9.07
C ILE A 311 -3.60 -22.28 -8.07
N GLN A 312 -4.39 -23.25 -8.56
CA GLN A 312 -4.98 -24.28 -7.70
C GLN A 312 -3.91 -25.14 -7.02
N GLU A 313 -2.86 -25.54 -7.74
CA GLU A 313 -1.76 -26.29 -7.15
C GLU A 313 -1.01 -25.48 -6.09
N LEU A 314 -0.74 -24.19 -6.34
CA LEU A 314 -0.09 -23.29 -5.39
C LEU A 314 -0.94 -23.07 -4.13
N ARG A 315 -2.28 -23.01 -4.25
CA ARG A 315 -3.18 -22.96 -3.09
C ARG A 315 -3.08 -24.22 -2.24
N ARG A 316 -3.15 -25.39 -2.88
CA ARG A 316 -3.03 -26.68 -2.19
C ARG A 316 -1.70 -26.81 -1.45
N LYS A 317 -0.58 -26.41 -2.07
CA LYS A 317 0.74 -26.37 -1.43
C LYS A 317 0.80 -25.42 -0.23
N ALA A 318 0.04 -24.33 -0.27
CA ALA A 318 -0.09 -23.38 0.83
C ALA A 318 -1.14 -23.78 1.89
N GLY A 319 -1.69 -25.00 1.83
CA GLY A 319 -2.68 -25.50 2.78
C GLY A 319 -4.06 -24.85 2.66
N ARG A 320 -4.45 -24.45 1.43
CA ARG A 320 -5.73 -23.78 1.11
C ARG A 320 -6.54 -24.56 0.09
#